data_AF-A0A2U3QEU7-F1
#
_entry.id   AF-A0A2U3QEU7-F1
#
_cell.length_a   1.000
_cell.length_b   1.000
_cell.length_c   1.000
_cell.angle_alpha   90.00
_cell.angle_beta   90.00
_cell.angle_gamma   90.00
#
_symmetry.space_group_name_H-M   'P 1'
#
loop_
_entity.id
_entity.type
_entity.pdbx_description
1 polymer ?
#
loop_
_entity_poly.entity_id
_entity_poly.type
_entity_poly.pdbx_seq_one_letter_code
_entity_poly.pdbx_strand_id
1 'polypeptide(L)' 'MIPMEIGEMKFLRKCLAREQITLEARMRVQDDEGLTWDARGIDDQGGTIMQIHGIRMHWVSE' A
#
# COMPACT_ATOMS: atom_id res chain seq x y z
N MET A 1 -12.46 -7.34 0.01
CA MET A 1 -12.13 -5.92 -0.21
C MET A 1 -11.55 -5.75 -1.60
N ILE A 2 -11.87 -4.67 -2.31
CA ILE A 2 -11.35 -4.37 -3.66
C ILE A 2 -10.68 -2.99 -3.65
N PRO A 3 -9.48 -2.83 -4.24
CA PRO A 3 -8.87 -1.51 -4.39
C PRO A 3 -9.69 -0.65 -5.35
N MET A 4 -10.03 0.54 -4.91
CA MET A 4 -10.82 1.50 -5.68
C MET A 4 -10.01 2.71 -6.11
N GLU A 5 -9.10 3.16 -5.26
CA GLU A 5 -8.33 4.38 -5.48
C GLU A 5 -6.94 4.26 -4.83
N ILE A 6 -5.97 4.95 -5.43
CA ILE A 6 -4.65 5.19 -4.87
C ILE A 6 -4.40 6.69 -4.99
N GLY A 7 -4.32 7.40 -3.86
CA GLY A 7 -4.09 8.84 -3.87
C GLY A 7 -2.72 9.22 -4.44
N GLU A 8 -1.65 8.66 -3.90
CA GLU A 8 -0.29 8.84 -4.41
C GLU A 8 0.51 7.54 -4.33
N MET A 9 1.31 7.26 -5.36
CA MET A 9 2.29 6.18 -5.37
C MET A 9 3.63 6.70 -5.88
N LYS A 10 4.68 6.54 -5.06
CA LYS A 10 6.07 6.93 -5.38
C LYS A 10 6.98 5.72 -5.36
N PHE A 11 7.89 5.66 -6.32
CA PHE A 11 8.94 4.64 -6.38
C PHE A 11 10.31 5.32 -6.27
N LEU A 12 11.13 4.86 -5.33
CA LEU A 12 12.51 5.33 -5.19
C LEU A 12 13.46 4.55 -6.11
N ARG A 13 13.11 3.30 -6.40
CA ARG A 13 13.78 2.45 -7.39
C ARG A 13 12.81 1.38 -7.91
N LYS A 14 13.23 0.68 -8.96
CA LYS A 14 12.50 -0.49 -9.45
C LYS A 14 12.58 -1.62 -8.43
N CYS A 15 11.46 -2.32 -8.25
CA CYS A 15 11.41 -3.64 -7.64
C CYS A 15 12.00 -4.66 -8.63
N LEU A 16 12.87 -5.54 -8.15
CA LEU A 16 13.49 -6.58 -8.97
C LEU A 16 12.68 -7.87 -8.92
N ALA A 17 12.80 -8.67 -9.99
CA ALA A 17 12.15 -9.98 -10.01
C ALA A 17 12.68 -10.85 -8.87
N ARG A 18 11.76 -11.44 -8.09
CA ARG A 18 12.05 -12.29 -6.91
C ARG A 18 12.69 -11.55 -5.73
N GLU A 19 12.70 -10.23 -5.76
CA GLU A 19 13.12 -9.44 -4.61
C GLU A 19 12.14 -9.64 -3.45
N GLN A 20 12.68 -9.90 -2.26
CA GLN A 20 11.87 -9.97 -1.06
C GLN A 20 11.58 -8.55 -0.59
N ILE A 21 10.30 -8.24 -0.44
CA ILE A 21 9.82 -6.94 0.03
C ILE A 21 8.99 -7.15 1.28
N THR A 22 9.26 -6.36 2.31
CA THR A 22 8.36 -6.23 3.45
C THR A 22 7.42 -5.06 3.19
N LEU A 23 6.12 -5.30 3.33
CA LEU A 23 5.11 -4.24 3.28
C LEU A 23 4.72 -3.85 4.69
N GLU A 24 4.92 -2.57 5.01
CA GLU A 24 4.43 -1.98 6.24
C GLU A 24 3.24 -1.08 5.88
N ALA A 25 2.11 -1.30 6.55
CA ALA A 25 0.89 -0.54 6.30
C ALA A 25 0.33 0.03 7.60
N ARG A 26 -0.27 1.22 7.51
CA ARG A 26 -0.97 1.88 8.61
C ARG A 26 -2.35 2.29 8.16
N MET A 27 -3.37 1.76 8.83
CA MET A 27 -4.75 2.17 8.62
C MET A 27 -4.90 3.64 9.06
N ARG A 28 -5.55 4.43 8.22
CA ARG A 28 -5.80 5.86 8.44
C ARG A 28 -7.27 6.11 8.75
N VAL A 29 -8.15 5.48 7.99
CA VAL A 29 -9.61 5.63 8.07
C VAL A 29 -10.26 4.27 7.91
N GLN A 30 -11.36 4.07 8.63
CA GLN A 30 -12.31 2.99 8.42
C GLN A 30 -13.71 3.61 8.45
N ASP A 31 -14.48 3.38 7.39
CA ASP A 31 -15.84 3.89 7.23
C ASP A 31 -16.76 2.80 6.63
N ASP A 32 -18.01 3.18 6.39
CA ASP A 32 -19.04 2.28 5.86
C ASP A 32 -18.74 1.79 4.44
N GLU A 33 -17.94 2.53 3.67
CA GLU A 33 -17.56 2.15 2.30
C GLU A 33 -16.31 1.26 2.30
N GLY A 34 -15.40 1.42 3.27
CA GLY A 34 -14.16 0.67 3.28
C GLY A 34 -13.09 1.13 4.27
N LEU A 35 -11.83 0.94 3.86
CA LEU A 35 -10.64 1.29 4.58
C LEU A 35 -9.72 2.17 3.74
N THR A 36 -9.03 3.10 4.39
CA THR A 36 -7.91 3.84 3.79
C THR A 36 -6.62 3.51 4.51
N TRP A 37 -5.58 3.17 3.73
CA TRP A 37 -4.27 2.80 4.24
C TRP A 37 -3.17 3.66 3.62
N ASP A 38 -2.17 3.99 4.43
CA ASP A 38 -0.84 4.35 3.92
C ASP A 38 0.05 3.10 3.99
N ALA A 39 0.96 2.95 3.04
CA ALA A 39 1.87 1.82 3.00
C ALA A 39 3.26 2.21 2.49
N ARG A 40 4.27 1.44 2.88
CA ARG A 40 5.58 1.45 2.25
C ARG A 40 6.10 0.04 2.03
N GLY A 41 6.77 -0.16 0.90
CA GLY A 41 7.55 -1.36 0.63
C GLY A 41 9.01 -1.10 0.98
N ILE A 42 9.60 -1.97 1.80
CA ILE A 42 11.01 -1.93 2.18
C ILE A 42 11.74 -3.18 1.68
N ASP A 43 13.00 -3.01 1.28
CA ASP A 43 13.90 -4.11 0.95
C ASP A 43 14.47 -4.81 2.19
N ASP A 44 15.30 -5.82 1.96
CA ASP A 44 15.93 -6.61 3.02
C ASP A 44 16.97 -5.80 3.84
N GLN A 45 17.41 -4.65 3.35
CA GLN A 45 18.27 -3.70 4.06
C GLN A 45 17.46 -2.61 4.78
N GLY A 46 16.13 -2.65 4.72
CA GLY A 46 15.24 -1.63 5.28
C GLY A 46 15.11 -0.37 4.42
N GLY A 47 15.68 -0.36 3.21
CA GLY A 47 15.56 0.71 2.25
C GLY A 47 14.15 0.79 1.67
N THR A 48 13.56 1.97 1.62
CA THR A 48 12.22 2.14 1.02
C THR A 48 12.30 2.04 -0.50
N ILE A 49 11.53 1.12 -1.09
CA ILE A 49 11.40 0.91 -2.54
C ILE A 49 10.21 1.71 -3.08
N MET A 50 9.11 1.70 -2.33
CA MET A 50 7.83 2.27 -2.73
C MET A 50 7.14 2.90 -1.52
N GLN A 51 6.44 4.01 -1.74
CA GLN A 51 5.53 4.62 -0.77
C GLN A 51 4.17 4.83 -1.42
N ILE A 52 3.12 4.56 -0.66
CA ILE A 52 1.75 4.75 -1.10
C ILE A 52 1.00 5.53 -0.02
N HIS A 53 0.32 6.59 -0.44
CA HIS A 53 -0.56 7.37 0.41
C HIS A 53 -2.00 7.23 -0.07
N GLY A 54 -2.90 6.91 0.86
CA GLY A 54 -4.33 6.84 0.57
C GLY A 54 -4.75 5.71 -0.37
N ILE A 55 -4.34 4.47 -0.10
CA ILE A 55 -4.95 3.30 -0.75
C ILE A 55 -6.36 3.13 -0.20
N ARG A 56 -7.38 3.28 -1.05
CA ARG A 56 -8.77 3.05 -0.67
C ARG A 56 -9.22 1.66 -1.09
N MET A 57 -9.62 0.87 -0.11
CA MET A 57 -10.12 -0.49 -0.26
C MET A 57 -11.59 -0.51 0.13
N HIS A 58 -12.49 -0.84 -0.80
CA HIS A 58 -13.91 -0.99 -0.48
C HIS A 58 -14.23 -2.39 0.03
N TRP A 59 -15.26 -2.50 0.86
CA TRP A 59 -15.85 -3.79 1.20
C TRP A 59 -16.38 -4.47 -0.07
N VAL A 60 -16.39 -5.80 -0.08
CA VAL A 60 -17.07 -6.56 -1.13
C VAL A 60 -18.34 -7.07 -0.49
N SER A 61 -19.50 -6.60 -0.95
CA SER A 61 -20.77 -7.24 -0.64
C SER A 61 -20.86 -8.57 -1.40
N GLU A 62 -21.56 -9.55 -0.83
CA GLU A 62 -21.87 -10.82 -1.49
C GLU A 62 -22.68 -10.63 -2.78
#